data_AF-K0FWL1-F1
#
_entry.id   AF-K0FWL1-F1
#
_cell.length_a   1.000
_cell.length_b   1.000
_cell.length_c   1.000
_cell.angle_alpha   90.00
_cell.angle_beta   90.00
_cell.angle_gamma   90.00
#
_symmetry.space_group_name_H-M   'P 1'
#
loop_
_entity.id
_entity.type
_entity.pdbx_description
1 polymer ?
#
loop_
_entity_poly.entity_id
_entity_poly.type
_entity_poly.pdbx_seq_one_letter_code
_entity_poly.pdbx_strand_id
1 'polypeptide(L)'
;MNKKLDYSPLNAVELKAISIAYENLLKQADDSVVPYFSTALRVLGEQFINYPDEQIPSLKAFYNELSTISRHLLELAPTPPSLDPMELAKLVTNDELVDSMLKLGLINSLAKDLYAIQSVIDMRLAMFDHGVNRGALYETH
;
A
#
# COMPACT_ATOMS: atom_id res chain seq x y z
N MET A 1 -3.26 25.98 17.80
CA MET A 1 -1.97 25.46 17.28
C MET A 1 -1.20 26.61 16.65
N ASN A 2 -0.07 27.04 17.22
CA ASN A 2 0.71 28.17 16.68
C ASN A 2 2.22 27.91 16.60
N LYS A 3 2.65 26.65 16.73
CA LYS A 3 4.04 26.27 16.47
C LYS A 3 4.08 25.49 15.16
N LYS A 4 4.94 25.94 14.24
CA LYS A 4 5.25 25.24 12.99
C LYS A 4 5.70 23.81 13.32
N LEU A 5 5.20 22.83 12.56
CA LEU A 5 5.68 21.44 12.68
C LEU A 5 7.17 21.40 12.35
N ASP A 6 7.94 20.68 13.18
CA ASP A 6 9.36 20.47 12.94
C ASP A 6 9.53 19.20 12.11
N TYR A 7 10.12 19.36 10.94
CA TYR A 7 10.41 18.26 10.02
C TYR A 7 11.92 18.03 9.87
N SER A 8 12.75 18.75 10.62
CA SER A 8 14.21 18.63 10.57
C SER A 8 14.76 17.22 10.86
N PRO A 9 14.09 16.34 11.64
CA PRO A 9 14.57 14.97 11.85
C PRO A 9 14.37 14.04 10.64
N LEU A 10 13.51 14.43 9.69
CA LEU A 10 13.13 13.57 8.57
C LEU A 10 14.15 13.58 7.45
N ASN A 11 14.37 12.43 6.85
CA ASN A 11 15.18 12.30 5.64
C ASN A 11 14.39 12.75 4.39
N ALA A 12 15.09 12.88 3.26
CA ALA A 12 14.50 13.36 2.01
C ALA A 12 13.34 12.49 1.49
N VAL A 13 13.36 11.18 1.74
CA VAL A 13 12.29 10.26 1.32
C VAL A 13 11.05 10.46 2.20
N GLU A 14 11.23 10.58 3.50
CA GLU A 14 10.14 10.80 4.47
C GLU A 14 9.46 12.16 4.24
N LEU A 15 10.24 13.21 4.03
CA LEU A 15 9.74 14.53 3.67
C LEU A 15 8.90 14.48 2.38
N LYS A 16 9.38 13.74 1.37
CA LYS A 16 8.67 13.57 0.11
C LYS A 16 7.38 12.77 0.30
N ALA A 17 7.39 11.72 1.11
CA ALA A 17 6.20 10.93 1.41
C ALA A 17 5.10 11.78 2.07
N ILE A 18 5.46 12.62 3.05
CA ILE A 18 4.51 13.57 3.68
C ILE A 18 3.99 14.59 2.65
N SER A 19 4.86 15.11 1.78
CA SER A 19 4.46 16.05 0.72
C SER A 19 3.45 15.40 -0.23
N ILE A 20 3.68 14.16 -0.66
CA ILE A 20 2.75 13.43 -1.54
C ILE A 20 1.42 13.17 -0.80
N ALA A 21 1.45 12.76 0.46
CA ALA A 21 0.24 12.56 1.25
C ALA A 21 -0.62 13.83 1.33
N TYR A 22 0.03 14.98 1.51
CA TYR A 22 -0.64 16.28 1.50
C TYR A 22 -1.22 16.63 0.12
N GLU A 23 -0.46 16.40 -0.96
CA GLU A 23 -0.95 16.60 -2.32
C GLU A 23 -2.15 15.70 -2.66
N ASN A 24 -2.12 14.44 -2.22
CA ASN A 24 -3.21 13.49 -2.37
C ASN A 24 -4.48 14.00 -1.70
N LEU A 25 -4.38 14.53 -0.48
CA LEU A 25 -5.50 15.14 0.22
C LEU A 25 -6.09 16.33 -0.58
N LEU A 26 -5.23 17.22 -1.09
CA LEU A 26 -5.67 18.37 -1.88
C LEU A 26 -6.34 17.96 -3.20
N LYS A 27 -5.81 16.93 -3.86
CA LYS A 27 -6.28 16.43 -5.15
C LYS A 27 -7.39 15.39 -5.04
N GLN A 28 -7.72 14.95 -3.83
CA GLN A 28 -8.55 13.75 -3.57
C GLN A 28 -8.05 12.53 -4.35
N ALA A 29 -6.72 12.42 -4.46
CA ALA A 29 -6.04 11.31 -5.12
C ALA A 29 -5.63 10.26 -4.08
N ASP A 30 -5.35 9.05 -4.55
CA ASP A 30 -5.02 7.91 -3.71
C ASP A 30 -3.62 7.34 -4.03
N ASP A 31 -2.76 8.18 -4.60
CA ASP A 31 -1.43 7.81 -5.09
C ASP A 31 -0.53 7.31 -3.94
N SER A 32 0.41 6.43 -4.25
CA SER A 32 1.35 5.96 -3.25
C SER A 32 2.32 7.07 -2.81
N VAL A 33 2.54 7.20 -1.50
CA VAL A 33 3.54 8.11 -0.92
C VAL A 33 4.97 7.65 -1.18
N VAL A 34 5.16 6.41 -1.65
CA VAL A 34 6.44 5.81 -2.06
C VAL A 34 6.35 5.30 -3.51
N PRO A 35 6.13 6.18 -4.50
CA PRO A 35 5.66 5.80 -5.83
C PRO A 35 6.62 4.88 -6.60
N TYR A 36 7.93 5.05 -6.43
CA TYR A 36 8.92 4.19 -7.09
C TYR A 36 8.94 2.77 -6.50
N PHE A 37 8.77 2.65 -5.18
CA PHE A 37 8.66 1.35 -4.52
C PHE A 37 7.38 0.63 -4.95
N SER A 38 6.24 1.33 -4.94
CA SER A 38 4.97 0.79 -5.44
C SER A 38 5.03 0.37 -6.90
N THR A 39 5.69 1.17 -7.75
CA THR A 39 5.90 0.80 -9.15
C THR A 39 6.74 -0.47 -9.29
N ALA A 40 7.84 -0.59 -8.54
CA ALA A 40 8.68 -1.79 -8.55
C ALA A 40 7.92 -3.03 -8.05
N LEU A 41 7.18 -2.91 -6.95
CA LEU A 41 6.34 -4.00 -6.44
C LEU A 41 5.28 -4.43 -7.45
N ARG A 42 4.64 -3.49 -8.14
CA ARG A 42 3.66 -3.81 -9.18
C ARG A 42 4.28 -4.61 -10.32
N VAL A 43 5.44 -4.19 -10.83
CA VAL A 43 6.17 -4.92 -11.89
C VAL A 43 6.56 -6.33 -11.46
N LEU A 44 6.99 -6.50 -10.20
CA LEU A 44 7.26 -7.83 -9.63
C LEU A 44 5.98 -8.66 -9.50
N GLY A 45 4.89 -8.04 -9.04
CA GLY A 45 3.58 -8.66 -8.89
C GLY A 45 2.99 -9.15 -10.21
N GLU A 46 3.14 -8.37 -11.28
CA GLU A 46 2.68 -8.72 -12.63
C GLU A 46 3.30 -10.04 -13.11
N GLN A 47 4.47 -10.45 -12.61
CA GLN A 47 5.09 -11.74 -12.97
C GLN A 47 4.26 -12.95 -12.51
N PHE A 48 3.41 -12.80 -11.48
CA PHE A 48 2.58 -13.91 -10.99
C PHE A 48 1.50 -14.34 -12.00
N ILE A 49 1.17 -13.51 -13.00
CA ILE A 49 0.23 -13.92 -14.06
C ILE A 49 0.77 -15.10 -14.90
N ASN A 50 2.08 -15.27 -14.94
CA ASN A 50 2.75 -16.35 -15.67
C ASN A 50 3.34 -17.42 -14.74
N TYR A 51 2.96 -17.42 -13.45
CA TYR A 51 3.51 -18.34 -12.46
C TYR A 51 3.28 -19.81 -12.86
N PRO A 52 4.24 -20.74 -12.68
CA PRO A 52 4.15 -22.11 -13.18
C PRO A 52 2.93 -22.89 -12.66
N ASP A 53 2.32 -23.70 -13.54
CA ASP A 53 1.12 -24.49 -13.22
C ASP A 53 1.41 -25.54 -12.13
N GLU A 54 2.63 -26.10 -12.11
CA GLU A 54 3.07 -27.07 -11.12
C GLU A 54 3.21 -26.46 -9.70
N GLN A 55 3.22 -25.13 -9.61
CA GLN A 55 3.44 -24.39 -8.36
C GLN A 55 2.18 -23.64 -7.87
N ILE A 56 1.01 -23.90 -8.48
CA ILE A 56 -0.27 -23.30 -8.07
C ILE A 56 -0.61 -23.54 -6.59
N PRO A 57 -0.38 -24.73 -5.98
CA PRO A 57 -0.60 -24.91 -4.56
C PRO A 57 0.23 -23.95 -3.69
N SER A 58 1.50 -23.73 -4.04
CA SER A 58 2.40 -22.78 -3.37
C SER A 58 1.93 -21.34 -3.57
N LEU A 59 1.46 -21.00 -4.78
CA LEU A 59 0.92 -19.68 -5.09
C LEU A 59 -0.33 -19.36 -4.26
N LYS A 60 -1.22 -20.35 -4.07
CA LYS A 60 -2.40 -20.23 -3.23
C LYS A 60 -2.05 -20.05 -1.75
N ALA A 61 -1.03 -20.77 -1.25
CA ALA A 61 -0.53 -20.56 0.10
C ALA A 61 0.00 -19.13 0.28
N PHE A 62 0.81 -18.66 -0.67
CA PHE A 62 1.34 -17.30 -0.67
C PHE A 62 0.23 -16.23 -0.71
N TYR A 63 -0.84 -16.43 -1.48
CA TYR A 63 -2.00 -15.53 -1.48
C TYR A 63 -2.62 -15.38 -0.08
N ASN A 64 -2.76 -16.48 0.67
CA ASN A 64 -3.31 -16.45 2.03
C ASN A 64 -2.37 -15.78 3.03
N GLU A 65 -1.06 -15.99 2.87
CA GLU A 65 -0.03 -15.30 3.65
C GLU A 65 -0.09 -13.79 3.41
N LEU A 66 -0.14 -13.36 2.14
CA LEU A 66 -0.32 -11.95 1.77
C LEU A 66 -1.58 -11.36 2.38
N SER A 67 -2.71 -12.08 2.35
CA SER A 67 -3.97 -11.61 2.95
C SER A 67 -3.82 -11.36 4.46
N THR A 68 -3.15 -12.29 5.14
CA THR A 68 -2.88 -12.19 6.58
C THR A 68 -1.95 -11.02 6.89
N ILE A 69 -0.88 -10.85 6.11
CA ILE A 69 0.08 -9.75 6.26
C ILE A 69 -0.62 -8.41 6.03
N SER A 70 -1.35 -8.25 4.91
CA SER A 70 -2.05 -7.00 4.57
C SER A 70 -3.05 -6.60 5.64
N ARG A 71 -3.82 -7.56 6.19
CA ARG A 71 -4.76 -7.29 7.29
C ARG A 71 -4.04 -6.79 8.54
N HIS A 72 -3.01 -7.51 8.99
CA HIS A 72 -2.27 -7.11 10.19
C HIS A 72 -1.49 -5.81 10.00
N LEU A 73 -1.00 -5.53 8.80
CA LEU A 73 -0.32 -4.28 8.50
C LEU A 73 -1.28 -3.08 8.66
N LEU A 74 -2.52 -3.21 8.21
CA LEU A 74 -3.55 -2.18 8.41
C LEU A 74 -3.95 -2.02 9.88
N GLU A 75 -3.92 -3.09 10.68
CA GLU A 75 -4.15 -3.02 12.13
C GLU A 75 -3.03 -2.28 12.89
N LEU A 76 -1.83 -2.20 12.31
CA LEU A 76 -0.73 -1.39 12.84
C LEU A 76 -0.84 0.09 12.49
N ALA A 77 -1.80 0.48 11.64
CA ALA A 77 -2.00 1.88 11.29
C ALA A 77 -2.34 2.69 12.56
N PRO A 78 -1.63 3.80 12.82
CA PRO A 78 -1.91 4.62 13.99
C PRO A 78 -3.35 5.15 13.89
N THR A 79 -4.15 4.90 14.93
CA THR A 79 -5.50 5.45 15.03
C THR A 79 -5.42 6.80 15.75
N PRO A 80 -5.89 7.90 15.14
CA PRO A 80 -5.84 9.20 15.79
C PRO A 80 -6.74 9.20 17.05
N PRO A 81 -6.27 9.74 18.19
CA PRO A 81 -7.03 9.74 19.45
C PRO A 81 -8.27 10.65 19.40
N SER A 82 -8.33 11.57 18.44
CA SER A 82 -9.49 12.39 18.13
C SER A 82 -9.49 12.72 16.64
N LEU A 83 -10.68 12.97 16.08
CA LEU A 83 -10.83 13.53 14.74
C LEU A 83 -10.92 15.07 14.75
N ASP A 84 -11.09 15.68 15.94
CA ASP A 84 -11.06 17.13 16.10
C ASP A 84 -9.61 17.62 16.10
N PRO A 85 -9.18 18.46 15.13
CA PRO A 85 -7.83 18.99 15.06
C PRO A 85 -7.41 19.76 16.31
N MET A 86 -8.34 20.42 17.01
CA MET A 86 -8.07 21.18 18.22
C MET A 86 -7.83 20.27 19.42
N GLU A 87 -8.51 19.12 19.49
CA GLU A 87 -8.28 18.11 20.53
C GLU A 87 -7.03 17.29 20.23
N LEU A 88 -6.78 16.91 18.97
CA LEU A 88 -5.53 16.29 18.53
C LEU A 88 -4.32 17.12 18.98
N ALA A 89 -4.34 18.43 18.73
CA ALA A 89 -3.26 19.33 19.11
C ALA A 89 -2.97 19.44 20.61
N LYS A 90 -3.91 19.03 21.47
CA LYS A 90 -3.72 18.97 22.92
C LYS A 90 -3.22 17.60 23.37
N LEU A 91 -3.52 16.56 22.60
CA LEU A 91 -3.31 15.16 22.96
C LEU A 91 -2.03 14.55 22.38
N VAL A 92 -1.52 15.09 21.26
CA VAL A 92 -0.30 14.60 20.61
C VAL A 92 0.73 15.69 20.43
N THR A 93 2.00 15.33 20.57
CA THR A 93 3.13 16.20 20.24
C THR A 93 3.29 16.35 18.72
N ASN A 94 4.03 17.38 18.30
CA ASN A 94 4.34 17.57 16.87
C ASN A 94 5.09 16.37 16.29
N ASP A 95 6.02 15.78 17.04
CA ASP A 95 6.82 14.64 16.59
C ASP A 95 5.96 13.38 16.43
N GLU A 96 5.06 13.12 17.40
CA GLU A 96 4.09 12.02 17.30
C GLU A 96 3.11 12.21 16.14
N LEU A 97 2.71 13.45 15.85
CA LEU A 97 1.86 13.76 14.71
C LEU A 97 2.57 13.45 13.39
N VAL A 98 3.81 13.93 13.23
CA VAL A 98 4.63 13.71 12.03
C VAL A 98 4.91 12.22 11.81
N ASP A 99 5.30 11.50 12.86
CA ASP A 99 5.53 10.07 12.83
C ASP A 99 4.25 9.29 12.48
N SER A 100 3.10 9.66 13.07
CA SER A 100 1.82 9.04 12.77
C SER A 100 1.39 9.25 11.32
N MET A 101 1.59 10.46 10.78
CA MET A 101 1.31 10.77 9.37
C MET A 101 2.16 9.91 8.43
N LEU A 102 3.47 9.81 8.71
CA LEU A 102 4.39 9.01 7.92
C LEU A 102 4.01 7.52 7.95
N LYS A 103 3.80 6.96 9.15
CA LYS A 103 3.39 5.56 9.33
C LYS A 103 2.09 5.25 8.61
N LEU A 104 1.07 6.09 8.75
CA LEU A 104 -0.22 5.91 8.11
C LEU A 104 -0.08 5.89 6.58
N GLY A 105 0.67 6.84 6.01
CA GLY A 105 0.94 6.89 4.57
C GLY A 105 1.64 5.64 4.07
N LEU A 106 2.71 5.21 4.74
CA LEU A 106 3.51 4.04 4.36
C LEU A 106 2.71 2.74 4.47
N ILE A 107 1.99 2.53 5.58
CA ILE A 107 1.14 1.35 5.81
C ILE A 107 0.07 1.23 4.74
N ASN A 108 -0.64 2.32 4.45
CA ASN A 108 -1.68 2.33 3.43
C ASN A 108 -1.10 2.07 2.04
N SER A 109 0.01 2.71 1.68
CA SER A 109 0.72 2.46 0.41
C SER A 109 1.09 0.99 0.25
N LEU A 110 1.79 0.43 1.23
CA LEU A 110 2.24 -0.96 1.16
C LEU A 110 1.06 -1.94 1.14
N ALA A 111 0.04 -1.74 1.97
CA ALA A 111 -1.15 -2.60 1.98
C ALA A 111 -1.84 -2.62 0.61
N LYS A 112 -1.98 -1.47 -0.06
CA LYS A 112 -2.54 -1.39 -1.41
C LYS A 112 -1.70 -2.13 -2.44
N ASP A 113 -0.38 -1.99 -2.38
CA ASP A 113 0.51 -2.71 -3.29
C ASP A 113 0.38 -4.23 -3.10
N LEU A 114 0.31 -4.70 -1.87
CA LEU A 114 0.08 -6.12 -1.58
C LEU A 114 -1.28 -6.59 -2.10
N TYR A 115 -2.36 -5.81 -1.93
CA TYR A 115 -3.66 -6.15 -2.51
C TYR A 115 -3.62 -6.18 -4.05
N ALA A 116 -2.89 -5.28 -4.70
CA ALA A 116 -2.72 -5.30 -6.14
C ALA A 116 -2.02 -6.59 -6.61
N ILE A 117 -0.98 -7.03 -5.89
CA ILE A 117 -0.33 -8.33 -6.15
C ILE A 117 -1.33 -9.48 -5.96
N GLN A 118 -2.11 -9.46 -4.88
CA GLN A 118 -3.13 -10.48 -4.63
C GLN A 118 -4.16 -10.57 -5.75
N SER A 119 -4.59 -9.45 -6.32
CA SER A 119 -5.49 -9.44 -7.49
C SER A 119 -4.89 -10.15 -8.70
N VAL A 120 -3.59 -9.96 -8.97
CA VAL A 120 -2.89 -10.69 -10.05
C VAL A 120 -2.83 -12.18 -9.77
N ILE A 121 -2.54 -12.56 -8.53
CA ILE A 121 -2.51 -13.97 -8.12
C ILE A 121 -3.91 -14.59 -8.25
N ASP A 122 -4.95 -13.91 -7.81
CA ASP A 122 -6.33 -14.38 -7.91
C ASP A 122 -6.74 -14.62 -9.37
N MET A 123 -6.40 -13.69 -10.27
CA MET A 123 -6.55 -13.88 -11.71
C MET A 123 -5.81 -15.13 -12.21
N ARG A 124 -4.57 -15.35 -11.78
CA ARG A 124 -3.79 -16.54 -12.16
C ARG A 124 -4.45 -17.84 -11.69
N LEU A 125 -4.92 -17.88 -10.44
CA LEU A 125 -5.61 -19.04 -9.88
C LEU A 125 -6.89 -19.34 -10.66
N ALA A 126 -7.69 -18.32 -10.99
CA ALA A 126 -8.88 -18.46 -11.81
C ALA A 126 -8.57 -18.98 -13.23
N MET A 127 -7.51 -18.48 -13.87
CA MET A 127 -7.07 -18.99 -15.18
C MET A 127 -6.72 -20.48 -15.15
N PHE A 128 -6.07 -20.93 -14.07
CA PHE A 128 -5.75 -22.34 -13.86
C PHE A 128 -7.02 -23.18 -13.65
N ASP A 129 -7.91 -22.75 -12.75
CA ASP A 129 -9.15 -23.47 -12.43
C ASP A 129 -10.09 -23.60 -13.63
N HIS A 130 -10.11 -22.60 -14.51
CA HIS A 130 -10.94 -22.60 -15.73
C HIS A 130 -10.25 -23.18 -16.98
N GLY A 131 -9.03 -23.71 -16.85
CA GLY A 131 -8.28 -24.29 -17.98
C GLY A 131 -8.01 -23.30 -19.11
N VAL A 132 -7.95 -22.00 -18.81
CA VAL A 132 -7.73 -20.95 -19.81
C VAL A 132 -6.28 -21.05 -20.31
N ASN A 133 -6.12 -21.68 -21.47
CA ASN A 133 -4.86 -21.67 -22.21
C ASN A 133 -4.49 -20.22 -22.57
N ARG A 134 -3.24 -19.84 -22.31
CA ARG A 134 -2.65 -18.48 -22.37
C ARG A 134 -2.63 -17.81 -23.77
N GLY A 135 -3.52 -18.19 -24.68
CA GLY A 135 -3.53 -17.75 -26.09
C GLY A 135 -4.64 -16.77 -26.49
N ALA A 136 -5.62 -16.46 -25.63
CA ALA A 136 -6.83 -15.72 -26.05
C ALA A 136 -6.94 -14.27 -25.55
N LEU A 137 -6.02 -13.78 -24.69
CA LEU A 137 -6.16 -12.46 -24.06
C LEU A 137 -5.29 -11.35 -24.70
N TYR A 138 -4.60 -11.62 -25.81
CA TYR A 138 -3.85 -10.60 -26.55
C TYR A 138 -4.60 -9.97 -27.73
N GLU A 139 -5.88 -10.29 -27.93
CA GLU A 139 -6.73 -9.66 -28.95
C GLU A 139 -8.02 -9.11 -28.33
N THR A 140 -7.92 -8.00 -27.59
CA THR A 140 -8.93 -6.93 -27.60
C THR A 140 -8.42 -5.77 -26.75
N HIS A 141 -7.62 -4.89 -27.36
CA HIS A 141 -7.62 -3.44 -27.15
C HIS A 141 -7.09 -2.77 -28.41
#